data_AF-A0A3T1DE33-F1
#
_entry.id   AF-A0A3T1DE33-F1
#
_cell.length_a   1.000
_cell.length_b   1.000
_cell.length_c   1.000
_cell.angle_alpha   90.00
_cell.angle_beta   90.00
_cell.angle_gamma   90.00
#
_symmetry.space_group_name_H-M   'P 1'
#
loop_
_entity.id
_entity.type
_entity.pdbx_description
1 polymer ?
#
loop_
_entity_poly.entity_id
_entity_poly.type
_entity_poly.pdbx_seq_one_letter_code
_entity_poly.pdbx_strand_id
1 'polypeptide(L)'
;MLSPITGRGDDDEVVEKYRLVDFSDETQYKIIINELFVEYFQSLSKENKSKAKLALSYYLSRSELDLERLFDSCLPPFDPPKNARDFFVWLWEALFNDEYYTIDPNEVYKIVKDVHEPNRPAKSN
;
A
#
# COMPACT_ATOMS: atom_id res chain seq x y z
N MET A 1 5.95 -2.34 -2.14
CA MET A 1 5.22 -2.63 -0.89
C MET A 1 4.05 -3.57 -1.16
N LEU A 2 3.09 -3.21 -2.02
CA LEU A 2 1.86 -4.01 -2.26
C LEU A 2 2.05 -5.23 -3.20
N SER A 3 3.28 -5.50 -3.61
CA SER A 3 3.63 -6.63 -4.50
C SER A 3 3.04 -7.99 -4.09
N PRO A 4 2.87 -8.34 -2.79
CA PRO A 4 2.30 -9.63 -2.42
C PRO A 4 0.88 -9.89 -2.94
N ILE A 5 0.09 -8.82 -3.13
CA ILE A 5 -1.29 -8.89 -3.61
C ILE A 5 -1.46 -8.42 -5.06
N THR A 6 -0.43 -7.80 -5.65
CA THR A 6 -0.53 -7.20 -6.99
C THR A 6 -0.73 -8.27 -8.09
N GLY A 7 -1.81 -8.16 -8.86
CA GLY A 7 -2.13 -9.03 -10.01
C GLY A 7 -2.61 -10.42 -9.62
N ARG A 8 -2.92 -10.66 -8.34
CA ARG A 8 -3.31 -11.99 -7.85
C ARG A 8 -4.78 -12.32 -8.10
N GLY A 9 -5.61 -11.32 -8.37
CA GLY A 9 -7.01 -11.49 -8.77
C GLY A 9 -7.19 -12.14 -10.15
N ASP A 10 -6.14 -12.17 -10.98
CA ASP A 10 -6.14 -12.87 -12.28
C ASP A 10 -5.70 -14.34 -12.17
N ASP A 11 -5.32 -14.80 -10.98
CA ASP A 11 -4.85 -16.16 -10.71
C ASP A 11 -5.96 -16.97 -10.03
N ASP A 12 -6.68 -17.78 -10.82
CA ASP A 12 -7.84 -18.56 -10.37
C ASP A 12 -7.53 -19.44 -9.15
N GLU A 13 -6.32 -20.02 -9.06
CA GLU A 13 -5.93 -20.86 -7.92
C GLU A 13 -5.79 -20.05 -6.63
N VAL A 14 -5.23 -18.84 -6.75
CA VAL A 14 -5.06 -17.94 -5.60
C VAL A 14 -6.41 -17.35 -5.19
N VAL A 15 -7.27 -16.98 -6.14
CA VAL A 15 -8.64 -16.50 -5.85
C VAL A 15 -9.45 -17.57 -5.11
N GLU A 16 -9.39 -18.83 -5.56
CA GLU A 16 -10.14 -19.91 -4.92
C GLU A 16 -9.66 -20.17 -3.48
N LYS A 17 -8.37 -19.93 -3.17
CA LYS A 17 -7.84 -20.00 -1.79
C LYS A 17 -8.58 -19.07 -0.84
N TYR A 18 -8.95 -17.86 -1.28
CA TYR A 18 -9.59 -16.84 -0.44
C TYR A 18 -11.12 -16.88 -0.49
N ARG A 19 -11.71 -17.65 -1.40
CA ARG A 19 -13.17 -17.70 -1.61
C ARG A 19 -13.98 -18.11 -0.38
N LEU A 20 -13.42 -18.94 0.48
CA LEU A 20 -14.07 -19.44 1.71
C LEU A 20 -13.69 -18.66 2.96
N VAL A 21 -12.84 -17.62 2.84
CA VAL A 21 -12.43 -16.79 3.96
C VAL A 21 -13.54 -15.81 4.30
N ASP A 22 -13.89 -15.73 5.59
CA ASP A 22 -14.87 -14.77 6.08
C ASP A 22 -14.21 -13.41 6.34
N PHE A 23 -14.29 -12.53 5.33
CA PHE A 23 -13.78 -11.16 5.41
C PHE A 23 -14.67 -10.20 6.21
N SER A 24 -15.74 -10.70 6.86
CA SER A 24 -16.44 -9.91 7.89
C SER A 24 -15.67 -9.84 9.21
N ASP A 25 -14.68 -10.72 9.42
CA ASP A 25 -13.77 -10.75 10.57
C ASP A 25 -12.41 -10.12 10.23
N GLU A 26 -12.10 -9.03 10.93
CA GLU A 26 -10.79 -8.33 10.88
C GLU A 26 -9.60 -9.28 11.08
N THR A 27 -9.77 -10.32 11.90
CA THR A 27 -8.71 -11.28 12.20
C THR A 27 -8.16 -11.94 10.94
N GLN A 28 -9.01 -12.19 9.94
CA GLN A 28 -8.59 -12.81 8.68
C GLN A 28 -7.65 -11.91 7.88
N TYR A 29 -7.93 -10.60 7.82
CA TYR A 29 -7.03 -9.65 7.18
C TYR A 29 -5.67 -9.60 7.88
N LYS A 30 -5.66 -9.61 9.22
CA LYS A 30 -4.42 -9.62 10.00
C LYS A 30 -3.60 -10.88 9.77
N ILE A 31 -4.23 -12.04 9.64
CA ILE A 31 -3.56 -13.30 9.29
C ILE A 31 -2.91 -13.17 7.90
N ILE A 32 -3.67 -12.74 6.89
CA ILE A 32 -3.19 -12.59 5.52
C ILE A 32 -2.04 -11.58 5.44
N ILE A 33 -2.14 -10.47 6.17
CA ILE A 33 -1.07 -9.46 6.25
C ILE A 33 0.21 -10.09 6.81
N ASN A 34 0.12 -10.86 7.90
CA ASN A 34 1.28 -11.53 8.47
C ASN A 34 1.88 -12.58 7.51
N GLU A 35 1.05 -13.39 6.88
CA GLU A 35 1.51 -14.43 5.94
C GLU A 35 2.18 -13.84 4.69
N LEU A 36 1.57 -12.82 4.08
CA LEU A 36 2.02 -12.34 2.77
C LEU A 36 3.01 -11.17 2.87
N PHE A 37 2.76 -10.24 3.79
CA PHE A 37 3.47 -8.96 3.79
C PHE A 37 4.64 -8.94 4.74
N VAL A 38 4.54 -9.56 5.92
CA VAL A 38 5.65 -9.55 6.89
C VAL A 38 6.85 -10.32 6.32
N GLU A 39 6.65 -11.54 5.81
CA GLU A 39 7.73 -12.32 5.21
C GLU A 39 8.35 -11.59 4.00
N TYR A 40 7.49 -11.11 3.09
CA TYR A 40 7.94 -10.33 1.93
C TYR A 40 8.74 -9.10 2.37
N PHE A 41 8.23 -8.32 3.32
CA PHE A 41 8.89 -7.12 3.81
C PHE A 41 10.24 -7.46 4.44
N GLN A 42 10.34 -8.53 5.22
CA GLN A 42 11.60 -8.94 5.83
C GLN A 42 12.68 -9.30 4.80
N SER A 43 12.27 -9.85 3.65
CA SER A 43 13.16 -10.16 2.52
C SER A 43 13.71 -8.93 1.79
N LEU A 44 13.12 -7.75 1.97
CA LEU A 44 13.53 -6.53 1.28
C LEU A 44 14.85 -5.96 1.83
N SER A 45 15.60 -5.32 0.94
CA SER A 45 16.75 -4.49 1.32
C SER A 45 16.33 -3.35 2.26
N LYS A 46 17.27 -2.85 3.07
CA LYS A 46 17.03 -1.69 3.96
C LYS A 46 16.47 -0.48 3.21
N GLU A 47 16.99 -0.21 2.01
CA GLU A 47 16.51 0.89 1.16
C GLU A 47 15.04 0.70 0.77
N ASN A 48 14.65 -0.50 0.37
CA ASN A 48 13.28 -0.82 0.00
C ASN A 48 12.32 -0.81 1.20
N LYS A 49 12.80 -1.23 2.39
CA LYS A 49 12.04 -1.09 3.64
C LYS A 49 11.76 0.38 3.95
N SER A 50 12.75 1.26 3.82
CA SER A 50 12.56 2.71 4.00
C SER A 50 11.59 3.31 3.00
N LYS A 51 11.68 2.94 1.71
CA LYS A 51 10.72 3.39 0.69
C LYS A 51 9.29 2.92 0.98
N ALA A 52 9.13 1.67 1.40
CA ALA A 52 7.83 1.11 1.77
C ALA A 52 7.22 1.85 2.97
N LYS A 53 8.02 2.13 4.00
CA LYS A 53 7.61 2.92 5.16
C LYS A 53 7.12 4.31 4.77
N LEU A 54 7.92 5.03 3.98
CA LEU A 54 7.56 6.38 3.51
C LEU A 54 6.27 6.37 2.69
N ALA A 55 6.12 5.41 1.77
CA ALA A 55 4.91 5.29 0.96
C ALA A 55 3.66 5.01 1.82
N LEU A 56 3.74 4.06 2.76
CA LEU A 56 2.60 3.73 3.63
C LEU A 56 2.24 4.87 4.56
N SER A 57 3.25 5.53 5.15
CA SER A 57 3.08 6.71 5.99
C SER A 57 2.41 7.83 5.20
N TYR A 58 2.81 8.06 3.94
CA TYR A 58 2.19 9.04 3.06
C TYR A 58 0.72 8.71 2.78
N TYR A 59 0.41 7.46 2.44
CA TYR A 59 -0.97 7.01 2.20
C TYR A 59 -1.86 7.19 3.44
N LEU A 60 -1.34 6.86 4.61
CA LEU A 60 -2.07 7.01 5.87
C LEU A 60 -2.16 8.47 6.34
N SER A 61 -1.19 9.33 6.01
CA SER A 61 -1.21 10.73 6.44
C SER A 61 -2.22 11.61 5.69
N ARG A 62 -2.68 11.19 4.51
CA ARG A 62 -3.55 11.99 3.63
C ARG A 62 -4.99 11.47 3.64
N SER A 63 -5.90 12.30 4.12
CA SER A 63 -7.34 11.99 4.13
C SER A 63 -7.98 12.02 2.74
N GLU A 64 -7.37 12.72 1.78
CA GLU A 64 -7.89 12.91 0.43
C GLU A 64 -7.56 11.77 -0.54
N LEU A 65 -6.74 10.80 -0.12
CA LEU A 65 -6.40 9.66 -0.96
C LEU A 65 -7.52 8.61 -0.95
N ASP A 66 -7.91 8.20 -2.15
CA ASP A 66 -8.83 7.10 -2.38
C ASP A 66 -8.10 5.76 -2.20
N LEU A 67 -8.09 5.28 -0.95
CA LEU A 67 -7.40 4.04 -0.57
C LEU A 67 -8.12 2.78 -1.07
N GLU A 68 -9.43 2.86 -1.32
CA GLU A 68 -10.19 1.79 -1.97
C GLU A 68 -9.71 1.61 -3.40
N ARG A 69 -9.65 2.70 -4.18
CA ARG A 69 -9.08 2.66 -5.53
C ARG A 69 -7.63 2.20 -5.55
N LEU A 70 -6.82 2.58 -4.57
CA LEU A 70 -5.44 2.10 -4.46
C LEU A 70 -5.39 0.58 -4.24
N PHE A 71 -6.23 0.07 -3.33
CA PHE A 71 -6.35 -1.36 -3.05
C PHE A 71 -6.80 -2.12 -4.31
N ASP A 72 -7.89 -1.69 -4.94
CA ASP A 72 -8.45 -2.33 -6.13
C ASP A 72 -7.51 -2.29 -7.33
N SER A 73 -6.72 -1.22 -7.48
CA SER A 73 -5.71 -1.13 -8.55
C SER A 73 -4.63 -2.20 -8.45
N CYS A 74 -4.46 -2.80 -7.28
CA CYS A 74 -3.57 -3.94 -7.12
C CYS A 74 -4.17 -5.23 -7.66
N LEU A 75 -5.45 -5.30 -8.02
CA LEU A 75 -6.12 -6.55 -8.36
C LEU A 75 -5.85 -7.65 -7.32
N PRO A 76 -6.21 -7.42 -6.04
CA PRO A 76 -6.02 -8.40 -4.98
C PRO A 76 -6.93 -9.62 -5.22
N PRO A 77 -6.59 -10.79 -4.66
CA PRO A 77 -7.39 -12.00 -4.81
C PRO A 77 -8.56 -12.07 -3.79
N PHE A 78 -8.84 -10.97 -3.09
CA PHE A 78 -9.87 -10.83 -2.08
C PHE A 78 -10.33 -9.38 -1.96
N ASP A 79 -11.53 -9.19 -1.44
CA ASP A 79 -12.14 -7.87 -1.28
C ASP A 79 -11.50 -7.06 -0.14
N PRO A 80 -11.48 -5.72 -0.21
CA PRO A 80 -11.05 -4.87 0.89
C PRO A 80 -12.01 -4.96 2.10
N PRO A 81 -11.54 -4.62 3.31
CA PRO A 81 -12.45 -4.42 4.44
C PRO A 81 -13.43 -3.28 4.15
N LYS A 82 -14.54 -3.22 4.91
CA LYS A 82 -15.59 -2.18 4.76
C LYS A 82 -15.04 -0.76 4.65
N ASN A 83 -13.94 -0.48 5.35
CA ASN A 83 -13.14 0.71 5.16
C ASN A 83 -11.75 0.26 4.70
N ALA A 84 -11.44 0.43 3.42
CA ALA A 84 -10.16 0.03 2.84
C ALA A 84 -8.94 0.60 3.59
N ARG A 85 -9.10 1.75 4.26
CA ARG A 85 -8.06 2.34 5.11
C ARG A 85 -7.59 1.40 6.22
N ASP A 86 -8.51 0.61 6.79
CA ASP A 86 -8.21 -0.30 7.90
C ASP A 86 -7.16 -1.34 7.49
N PHE A 87 -7.21 -1.82 6.25
CA PHE A 87 -6.18 -2.71 5.70
C PHE A 87 -4.78 -2.08 5.76
N PHE A 88 -4.65 -0.82 5.36
CA PHE A 88 -3.36 -0.12 5.37
C PHE A 88 -2.87 0.19 6.79
N VAL A 89 -3.80 0.42 7.74
CA VAL A 89 -3.47 0.59 9.17
C VAL A 89 -2.95 -0.73 9.74
N TRP A 90 -3.65 -1.83 9.54
CA TRP A 90 -3.20 -3.15 10.00
C TRP A 90 -1.88 -3.57 9.35
N LEU A 91 -1.66 -3.20 8.08
CA LEU A 91 -0.39 -3.40 7.41
C LEU A 91 0.73 -2.58 8.07
N TRP A 92 0.46 -1.34 8.47
CA TRP A 92 1.44 -0.53 9.20
C TRP A 92 1.79 -1.17 10.55
N GLU A 93 0.76 -1.52 11.33
CA GLU A 93 0.93 -2.15 12.64
C GLU A 93 1.76 -3.44 12.56
N ALA A 94 1.53 -4.27 11.54
CA ALA A 94 2.27 -5.51 11.34
C ALA A 94 3.75 -5.29 10.95
N LEU A 95 4.07 -4.22 10.21
CA LEU A 95 5.41 -3.98 9.68
C LEU A 95 6.29 -3.09 10.57
N PHE A 96 5.68 -2.16 11.30
CA PHE A 96 6.35 -1.08 12.03
C PHE A 96 5.83 -0.98 13.47
N ASN A 97 5.66 -2.12 14.13
CA ASN A 97 5.13 -2.22 15.50
C ASN A 97 5.64 -1.10 16.41
N ASP A 98 4.73 -0.49 17.18
CA ASP A 98 4.97 0.65 18.09
C ASP A 98 5.34 2.00 17.43
N GLU A 99 5.28 2.12 16.11
CA GLU A 99 5.48 3.39 15.40
C GLU A 99 4.15 4.07 15.03
N TYR A 100 4.12 5.40 15.08
CA TYR A 100 3.00 6.19 14.56
C TYR A 100 3.16 6.46 13.07
N TYR A 101 2.10 6.27 12.29
CA TYR A 101 2.10 6.48 10.84
C TYR A 101 1.97 7.95 10.42
N THR A 102 1.73 8.87 11.36
CA THR A 102 1.56 10.31 11.07
C THR A 102 2.89 10.95 10.67
N ILE A 103 2.93 11.40 9.41
CA ILE A 103 3.88 12.38 8.93
C ILE A 103 3.47 13.75 9.47
N ASP A 104 4.42 14.56 9.95
CA ASP A 104 4.18 15.98 10.20
C ASP A 104 3.64 16.63 8.90
N PRO A 105 2.44 17.24 8.90
CA PRO A 105 1.89 17.88 7.71
C PRO A 105 2.79 19.00 7.14
N ASN A 106 3.78 19.47 7.91
CA ASN A 106 4.78 20.45 7.47
C ASN A 106 6.03 19.82 6.85
N GLU A 107 6.18 18.50 6.87
CA GLU A 107 7.28 17.80 6.21
C GLU A 107 7.00 17.80 4.69
N VAL A 108 7.56 18.79 4.01
CA VAL A 108 7.38 18.98 2.56
C VAL A 108 8.10 17.87 1.80
N TYR A 109 7.39 16.81 1.46
CA TYR A 109 7.86 15.86 0.45
C TYR A 109 7.90 16.58 -0.89
N LYS A 110 9.11 16.83 -1.41
CA LYS A 110 9.29 17.23 -2.81
C LYS A 110 8.80 16.08 -3.69
N ILE A 111 7.57 16.21 -4.19
CA ILE A 111 7.10 15.43 -5.34
C ILE A 111 8.00 15.83 -6.52
N VAL A 112 9.06 15.08 -6.77
CA VAL A 112 9.88 15.26 -7.96
C VAL A 112 9.08 14.66 -9.12
N LYS A 113 8.37 15.50 -9.87
CA LYS A 113 7.91 15.15 -11.21
C LYS A 113 9.16 14.93 -12.06
N ASP A 114 9.44 13.70 -12.45
CA ASP A 114 10.58 13.40 -13.30
C ASP A 114 10.32 13.97 -14.73
N VAL A 115 11.19 14.91 -15.12
CA VAL A 115 11.18 15.75 -16.32
C VAL A 115 11.94 15.06 -17.47
N HIS A 116 11.65 13.80 -17.76
CA HIS A 116 11.94 13.26 -19.10
C HIS A 116 11.00 13.84 -20.18
N GLU A 117 10.15 14.80 -19.83
CA GLU A 117 9.42 15.67 -20.74
C GLU A 117 10.40 16.65 -21.43
N PRO A 118 10.61 16.58 -22.76
CA PRO A 118 11.51 17.50 -23.45
C PRO A 118 10.97 18.93 -23.45
N ASN A 119 11.78 19.86 -22.93
CA ASN A 119 11.50 21.29 -22.79
C ASN A 119 11.09 21.95 -24.12
N ARG A 120 9.90 22.57 -24.16
CA ARG A 120 9.55 23.54 -25.24
C ARG A 120 10.13 24.91 -24.88
N PRO A 121 10.92 25.56 -25.76
CA PRO A 121 11.43 26.90 -25.48
C PRO A 121 10.32 27.95 -25.60
N ALA A 122 10.19 28.79 -24.56
CA ALA A 122 9.34 29.97 -24.58
C ALA A 122 9.94 31.05 -25.49
N LYS A 123 9.14 31.64 -26.39
CA LYS A 123 9.48 32.89 -27.08
C LYS A 123 8.82 34.05 -26.35
N SER A 124 9.65 34.95 -25.81
CA SER A 124 9.27 36.25 -25.27
C SER A 124 8.82 37.20 -26.38
N ASN A 125 7.85 38.04 -26.07
CA ASN A 125 7.75 39.43 -26.54
C ASN A 125 7.10 40.26 -25.45
#